data_AF-A0A7Y7M795-F1
#
_entry.id   AF-A0A7Y7M795-F1
#
_cell.length_a   1.000
_cell.length_b   1.000
_cell.length_c   1.000
_cell.angle_alpha   90.00
_cell.angle_beta   90.00
_cell.angle_gamma   90.00
#
_symmetry.space_group_name_H-M   'P 1'
#
loop_
_entity.id
_entity.type
_entity.pdbx_description
1 polymer ?
#
loop_
_entity_poly.entity_id
_entity_poly.type
_entity_poly.pdbx_seq_one_letter_code
_entity_poly.pdbx_strand_id
1 'polypeptide(L)'
;LTLAGGILLLWVCWKMYRELRRPEHADHGGDHERAAGPKALRAAIVRIVVADLSMSLDNVLAVAGAAGRHMGVLIAGLAISVLMMAVAASLIARLLERYRWIAWVGLLIVLGVAVELIVKGGGEVWRSVV
;
A
#
# COMPACT_ATOMS: atom_id res chain seq x y z
N LEU A 1 -1.35 5.40 -17.21
CA LEU A 1 -0.70 5.79 -15.94
C LEU A 1 0.02 4.61 -15.24
N THR A 2 0.20 3.48 -15.93
CA THR A 2 0.86 2.25 -15.45
C THR A 2 2.36 2.46 -15.22
N LEU A 3 3.03 3.12 -16.16
CA LEU A 3 4.45 3.47 -16.06
C LEU A 3 4.75 4.43 -14.88
N ALA A 4 3.93 5.46 -14.70
CA ALA A 4 4.07 6.41 -13.58
C ALA A 4 3.85 5.71 -12.21
N GLY A 5 2.88 4.80 -12.13
CA GLY A 5 2.67 3.96 -10.94
C GLY A 5 3.87 3.03 -10.66
N GLY A 6 4.47 2.46 -11.70
CA GLY A 6 5.68 1.65 -11.59
C GLY A 6 6.89 2.44 -11.08
N ILE A 7 7.11 3.66 -11.59
CA ILE A 7 8.19 4.55 -11.13
C ILE A 7 7.96 4.98 -9.67
N LEU A 8 6.72 5.30 -9.29
CA LEU A 8 6.36 5.64 -7.91
C LEU A 8 6.65 4.47 -6.95
N LEU A 9 6.27 3.25 -7.32
CA LEU A 9 6.54 2.06 -6.52
C LEU A 9 8.04 1.74 -6.41
N LEU A 10 8.81 1.98 -7.48
CA LEU A 10 10.27 1.84 -7.43
C LEU A 10 10.88 2.83 -6.44
N TRP A 11 10.40 4.08 -6.41
CA TRP A 11 10.79 5.06 -5.41
C TRP A 11 10.42 4.63 -3.98
N VAL A 12 9.23 4.06 -3.77
CA VAL A 12 8.81 3.49 -2.47
C VAL A 12 9.73 2.34 -2.06
N CYS A 13 10.07 1.43 -2.98
CA CYS A 13 11.01 0.34 -2.72
C CYS A 13 12.39 0.87 -2.31
N TRP A 14 12.90 1.87 -3.01
CA TRP A 14 14.17 2.51 -2.67
C TRP A 14 14.12 3.15 -1.28
N LYS A 15 13.03 3.87 -0.95
CA LYS A 15 12.82 4.46 0.37
C LYS A 15 12.77 3.39 1.46
N MET A 16 12.03 2.31 1.26
CA MET A 16 11.88 1.22 2.23
C MET A 16 13.19 0.44 2.42
N TYR A 17 13.95 0.22 1.34
CA TYR A 17 15.29 -0.36 1.40
C TYR A 17 16.25 0.49 2.24
N ARG A 18 16.22 1.82 2.06
CA ARG A 18 17.05 2.73 2.85
C ARG A 18 16.70 2.69 4.32
N GLU A 19 15.41 2.61 4.64
CA GLU A 19 14.92 2.50 6.02
C GLU A 19 15.39 1.20 6.67
N LEU A 20 15.27 0.07 5.96
CA LEU A 20 15.65 -1.25 6.47
C LEU A 20 17.17 -1.43 6.63
N ARG A 21 17.98 -0.64 5.92
CA ARG A 21 19.44 -0.61 6.06
C ARG A 21 19.94 0.30 7.19
N ARG A 22 19.13 1.23 7.68
CA ARG A 22 19.55 2.09 8.79
C ARG A 22 19.54 1.26 10.07
N PRO A 23 20.66 1.22 10.84
CA PRO A 23 20.64 0.60 12.16
C PRO A 23 19.65 1.35 13.06
N GLU A 24 18.92 0.62 13.89
CA GLU A 24 17.84 1.03 14.82
C GLU A 24 18.18 2.20 15.78
N HIS A 25 19.40 2.75 15.70
CA HIS A 25 19.91 3.81 16.57
C HIS A 25 20.11 5.16 15.86
N ALA A 26 19.78 5.28 14.58
CA ALA A 26 19.84 6.55 13.87
C ALA A 26 18.45 6.95 13.36
N ASP A 27 17.74 7.68 14.23
CA ASP A 27 16.66 8.61 13.88
C ASP A 27 15.34 7.94 13.42
N HIS A 28 14.52 7.52 14.40
CA HIS A 28 13.05 7.50 14.25
C HIS A 28 12.51 8.95 14.14
N GLY A 29 13.04 9.73 13.20
CA GLY A 29 12.76 11.15 13.00
C GLY A 29 12.04 11.43 11.68
N GLY A 30 11.50 10.41 11.00
CA GLY A 30 10.79 10.55 9.75
C GLY A 30 9.32 10.93 9.93
N ASP A 31 9.03 12.22 10.14
CA ASP A 31 7.76 12.95 9.94
C ASP A 31 6.44 12.41 10.55
N HIS A 32 6.42 11.21 11.13
CA HIS A 32 5.25 10.58 11.75
C HIS A 32 5.25 10.71 13.29
N GLU A 33 6.40 11.00 13.90
CA GLU A 33 6.56 10.93 15.35
C GLU A 33 6.43 12.28 16.07
N ARG A 34 6.28 13.39 15.33
CA ARG A 34 6.08 14.73 15.93
C ARG A 34 4.69 14.97 16.53
N ALA A 35 3.85 13.94 16.59
CA ALA A 35 2.51 14.09 17.12
C ALA A 35 2.07 12.86 17.91
N ALA A 36 2.90 12.34 18.80
CA ALA A 36 2.53 11.28 19.75
C ALA A 36 1.48 11.77 20.79
N GLY A 37 0.29 12.11 20.32
CA GLY A 37 -0.90 12.41 21.09
C GLY A 37 -2.13 11.84 20.38
N PRO A 38 -3.27 11.70 21.07
CA PRO A 38 -4.50 11.09 20.51
C PRO A 38 -4.94 11.69 19.17
N LYS A 39 -4.58 12.95 18.90
CA LYS A 39 -4.88 13.64 17.64
C LYS A 39 -4.16 13.09 16.42
N ALA A 40 -2.90 12.63 16.53
CA ALA A 40 -2.19 12.12 15.35
C ALA A 40 -2.45 10.66 15.08
N LEU A 41 -2.70 9.86 16.12
CA LEU A 41 -3.23 8.51 15.93
C LEU A 41 -4.54 8.58 15.13
N ARG A 42 -5.46 9.47 15.54
CA ARG A 42 -6.70 9.71 14.79
C ARG A 42 -6.44 10.20 13.37
N ALA A 43 -5.51 11.13 13.18
CA ALA A 43 -5.16 11.63 11.84
C ALA A 43 -4.54 10.54 10.94
N ALA A 44 -3.69 9.68 11.50
CA ALA A 44 -3.08 8.55 10.79
C ALA A 44 -4.14 7.52 10.39
N ILE A 45 -5.03 7.14 11.32
CA ILE A 45 -6.15 6.24 11.03
C ILE A 45 -7.02 6.81 9.91
N VAL A 46 -7.41 8.08 9.98
CA VAL A 46 -8.22 8.74 8.93
C VAL A 46 -7.49 8.71 7.59
N ARG A 47 -6.18 9.01 7.54
CA ARG A 47 -5.39 8.96 6.30
C ARG A 47 -5.34 7.56 5.70
N ILE A 48 -5.14 6.53 6.54
CA ILE A 48 -5.11 5.13 6.10
C ILE A 48 -6.47 4.73 5.52
N VAL A 49 -7.56 5.01 6.26
CA VAL A 49 -8.92 4.67 5.81
C VAL A 49 -9.28 5.40 4.52
N VAL A 50 -8.97 6.69 4.41
CA VAL A 50 -9.25 7.45 3.17
C VAL A 50 -8.43 6.90 2.00
N ALA A 51 -7.15 6.59 2.19
CA ALA A 51 -6.31 6.03 1.12
C ALA A 51 -6.79 4.64 0.67
N ASP A 52 -7.13 3.76 1.63
CA ASP A 52 -7.65 2.43 1.34
C ASP A 52 -9.03 2.50 0.66
N LEU A 53 -9.91 3.39 1.12
CA LEU A 53 -11.20 3.64 0.46
C LEU A 53 -11.01 4.21 -0.94
N SER A 54 -10.09 5.15 -1.20
CA SER A 54 -9.88 5.66 -2.55
C SER A 54 -9.38 4.58 -3.51
N MET A 55 -8.40 3.77 -3.10
CA MET A 55 -7.88 2.68 -3.92
C MET A 55 -8.91 1.55 -4.11
N SER A 56 -9.63 1.19 -3.04
CA SER A 56 -10.63 0.13 -3.07
C SER A 56 -11.93 0.57 -3.73
N LEU A 57 -12.31 1.86 -3.69
CA LEU A 57 -13.51 2.37 -4.34
C LEU A 57 -13.39 2.28 -5.86
N ASP A 58 -12.25 2.63 -6.43
CA ASP A 58 -12.01 2.43 -7.86
C ASP A 58 -12.13 0.94 -8.25
N ASN A 59 -11.62 0.05 -7.39
CA ASN A 59 -11.72 -1.41 -7.57
C ASN A 59 -13.17 -1.93 -7.39
N VAL A 60 -13.91 -1.41 -6.41
CA VAL A 60 -15.30 -1.78 -6.13
C VAL A 60 -16.21 -1.23 -7.21
N LEU A 61 -15.96 -0.04 -7.75
CA LEU A 61 -16.74 0.54 -8.85
C LEU A 61 -16.60 -0.29 -10.13
N ALA A 62 -15.40 -0.81 -10.41
CA ALA A 62 -15.19 -1.77 -11.51
C ALA A 62 -15.99 -3.07 -11.31
N VAL A 63 -16.01 -3.60 -10.09
CA VAL A 63 -16.81 -4.80 -9.75
C VAL A 63 -18.31 -4.50 -9.66
N ALA A 64 -18.71 -3.31 -9.23
CA ALA A 64 -20.09 -2.85 -9.15
C ALA A 64 -20.71 -2.71 -10.54
N GLY A 65 -19.92 -2.23 -11.51
CA GLY A 65 -20.28 -2.23 -12.92
C GLY A 65 -20.54 -3.64 -13.47
N ALA A 66 -19.86 -4.66 -12.92
CA ALA A 66 -20.09 -6.06 -13.28
C ALA A 66 -21.19 -6.75 -12.45
N ALA A 67 -21.44 -6.31 -11.21
CA ALA A 67 -22.30 -6.99 -10.23
C ALA A 67 -23.76 -6.49 -10.18
N GLY A 68 -24.11 -5.44 -10.94
CA GLY A 68 -25.50 -4.98 -11.05
C GLY A 68 -26.11 -4.50 -9.73
N ARG A 69 -27.37 -4.87 -9.42
CA ARG A 69 -28.22 -4.26 -8.35
C ARG A 69 -27.88 -4.66 -6.91
N HIS A 70 -26.85 -5.44 -6.64
CA HIS A 70 -26.56 -5.97 -5.30
C HIS A 70 -25.62 -5.08 -4.46
N MET A 71 -25.92 -3.78 -4.36
CA MET A 71 -25.10 -2.80 -3.62
C MET A 71 -24.86 -3.18 -2.16
N GLY A 72 -25.83 -3.82 -1.50
CA GLY A 72 -25.68 -4.27 -0.11
C GLY A 72 -24.54 -5.28 0.08
N VAL A 73 -24.27 -6.13 -0.90
CA VAL A 73 -23.18 -7.13 -0.84
C VAL A 73 -21.82 -6.46 -1.00
N LEU A 74 -21.72 -5.41 -1.83
CA LEU A 74 -20.49 -4.64 -2.02
C LEU A 74 -20.10 -3.88 -0.75
N ILE A 75 -21.06 -3.20 -0.10
CA ILE A 75 -20.81 -2.46 1.14
C ILE A 75 -20.39 -3.42 2.25
N ALA A 76 -21.07 -4.56 2.39
CA ALA A 76 -20.70 -5.58 3.38
C ALA A 76 -19.30 -6.15 3.10
N GLY A 77 -18.98 -6.45 1.84
CA GLY A 77 -17.66 -6.94 1.43
C GLY A 77 -16.54 -5.94 1.71
N LEU A 78 -16.75 -4.66 1.40
CA LEU A 78 -15.79 -3.59 1.67
C LEU A 78 -15.56 -3.43 3.18
N ALA A 79 -16.63 -3.40 3.98
CA ALA A 79 -16.53 -3.29 5.43
C ALA A 79 -15.73 -4.47 6.02
N ILE A 80 -16.02 -5.70 5.58
CA ILE A 80 -15.28 -6.90 6.01
C ILE A 80 -13.80 -6.81 5.58
N SER A 81 -13.52 -6.37 4.34
CA SER A 81 -12.15 -6.23 3.82
C SER A 81 -11.31 -5.25 4.65
N VAL A 82 -11.86 -4.07 4.95
CA VAL A 82 -11.16 -3.03 5.75
C VAL A 82 -10.88 -3.54 7.16
N LEU A 83 -11.87 -4.19 7.81
CA LEU A 83 -11.69 -4.77 9.14
C LEU A 83 -10.63 -5.87 9.15
N MET A 84 -10.66 -6.77 8.16
CA MET A 84 -9.69 -7.84 8.03
C MET A 84 -8.29 -7.28 7.79
N MET A 85 -8.15 -6.21 6.99
CA MET A 85 -6.87 -5.53 6.78
C MET A 85 -6.32 -4.93 8.07
N ALA A 86 -7.15 -4.29 8.88
CA ALA A 86 -6.73 -3.74 10.18
C ALA A 86 -6.19 -4.85 11.11
N VAL A 87 -6.88 -5.99 11.17
CA VAL A 87 -6.42 -7.15 11.95
C VAL A 87 -5.13 -7.72 11.36
N ALA A 88 -5.06 -7.93 10.04
CA ALA A 88 -3.88 -8.44 9.36
C ALA A 88 -2.65 -7.54 9.54
N ALA A 89 -2.82 -6.22 9.43
CA ALA A 89 -1.75 -5.26 9.67
C ALA A 89 -1.19 -5.37 11.09
N SER A 90 -2.06 -5.55 12.09
CA SER A 90 -1.63 -5.75 13.48
C SER A 90 -0.85 -7.06 13.67
N LEU A 91 -1.24 -8.13 12.97
CA LEU A 91 -0.53 -9.41 12.98
C LEU A 91 0.84 -9.29 12.29
N ILE A 92 0.89 -8.65 11.13
CA ILE A 92 2.11 -8.41 10.36
C ILE A 92 3.08 -7.53 11.15
N ALA A 93 2.60 -6.48 11.83
CA ALA A 93 3.43 -5.63 12.68
C ALA A 93 4.16 -6.44 13.76
N ARG A 94 3.42 -7.28 14.51
CA ARG A 94 4.00 -8.19 15.51
C ARG A 94 4.96 -9.20 14.90
N LEU A 95 4.67 -9.66 13.68
CA LEU A 95 5.52 -10.61 12.98
C LEU A 95 6.83 -9.96 12.51
N LEU A 96 6.79 -8.70 12.07
CA LEU A 96 7.97 -7.93 11.68
C LEU A 96 8.86 -7.60 12.88
N GLU A 97 8.28 -7.27 14.03
CA GLU A 97 9.00 -7.09 15.30
C GLU A 97 9.79 -8.35 15.67
N ARG A 98 9.20 -9.53 15.46
CA ARG A 98 9.85 -10.82 15.77
C ARG A 98 10.82 -11.29 14.71
N TYR A 99 10.52 -11.04 13.44
CA TYR A 99 11.25 -11.58 12.28
C TYR A 99 11.54 -10.48 11.27
N ARG A 100 12.58 -9.70 11.55
CA ARG A 100 13.01 -8.58 10.70
C ARG A 100 13.38 -8.98 9.26
N TRP A 101 13.72 -10.25 9.02
CA TRP A 101 13.99 -10.77 7.68
C TRP A 101 12.75 -10.76 6.77
N ILE A 102 11.54 -10.81 7.33
CA ILE A 102 10.28 -10.79 6.56
C ILE A 102 10.08 -9.44 5.87
N ALA A 103 10.61 -8.35 6.43
CA ALA A 103 10.59 -7.04 5.79
C ALA A 103 11.33 -7.05 4.43
N TRP A 104 12.42 -7.80 4.33
CA TRP A 104 13.18 -7.96 3.09
C TRP A 104 12.40 -8.76 2.04
N VAL A 105 11.63 -9.75 2.46
CA VAL A 105 10.74 -10.50 1.57
C VAL A 105 9.62 -9.59 1.05
N GLY A 106 9.00 -8.81 1.94
CA GLY A 106 8.00 -7.81 1.54
C GLY A 106 8.54 -6.81 0.53
N LEU A 107 9.78 -6.32 0.73
CA LEU A 107 10.47 -5.45 -0.23
C LEU A 107 10.61 -6.12 -1.59
N LEU A 108 11.04 -7.38 -1.63
CA LEU A 108 11.25 -8.10 -2.88
C LEU A 108 9.94 -8.28 -3.67
N ILE A 109 8.84 -8.57 -2.97
CA ILE A 109 7.52 -8.71 -3.59
C ILE A 109 7.07 -7.38 -4.21
N VAL A 110 7.12 -6.28 -3.47
CA VAL A 110 6.72 -4.96 -3.97
C VAL A 110 7.61 -4.50 -5.11
N LEU A 111 8.91 -4.78 -5.04
CA LEU A 111 9.86 -4.50 -6.12
C LEU A 111 9.52 -5.29 -7.38
N GLY A 112 9.13 -6.56 -7.26
CA GLY A 112 8.67 -7.38 -8.39
C GLY A 112 7.46 -6.76 -9.08
N VAL A 113 6.46 -6.31 -8.32
CA VAL A 113 5.28 -5.61 -8.85
C VAL A 113 5.65 -4.29 -9.52
N ALA A 114 6.57 -3.52 -8.93
CA ALA A 114 7.05 -2.27 -9.51
C ALA A 114 7.70 -2.50 -10.89
N VAL A 115 8.56 -3.52 -10.99
CA VAL A 115 9.21 -3.91 -12.24
C VAL A 115 8.18 -4.35 -13.27
N GLU A 116 7.21 -5.19 -12.89
CA GLU A 116 6.14 -5.63 -13.78
C GLU A 116 5.33 -4.45 -14.35
N LEU A 117 5.00 -3.46 -13.51
CA LEU A 117 4.28 -2.26 -13.92
C LEU A 117 5.11 -1.36 -14.84
N ILE A 118 6.43 -1.26 -14.62
CA ILE A 118 7.35 -0.54 -15.51
C ILE A 118 7.45 -1.26 -16.86
N VAL A 119 7.58 -2.58 -16.88
CA VAL A 119 7.69 -3.36 -18.12
C VAL A 119 6.39 -3.27 -18.93
N LYS A 120 5.23 -3.48 -18.28
CA LYS A 120 3.93 -3.34 -18.92
C LYS A 120 3.70 -1.91 -19.43
N GLY A 121 3.94 -0.91 -18.57
CA GLY A 121 3.77 0.49 -18.92
C GLY A 121 4.73 0.96 -20.02
N GLY A 122 5.98 0.48 -20.03
CA GLY A 122 6.96 0.78 -21.07
C GLY A 122 6.60 0.15 -22.42
N GLY A 123 6.11 -1.09 -22.41
CA GLY A 123 5.63 -1.77 -23.61
C GLY A 123 4.31 -1.21 -24.18
N GLU A 124 3.48 -0.58 -23.35
CA GLU A 124 2.31 0.20 -23.78
C GLU A 124 2.74 1.51 -24.45
N VAL A 125 3.69 2.23 -23.85
CA VAL A 125 4.21 3.50 -24.42
C VAL A 125 4.91 3.26 -25.76
N TRP A 126 5.77 2.23 -25.86
CA TRP A 126 6.47 1.93 -27.11
C TRP A 126 5.52 1.61 -28.27
N ARG A 127 4.46 0.83 -28.03
CA ARG A 127 3.42 0.52 -29.04
C ARG A 127 2.50 1.69 -29.37
N SER A 128 2.43 2.70 -28.51
CA SER A 128 1.65 3.92 -28.79
C SER A 128 2.45 4.97 -29.57
N VAL A 129 3.78 4.86 -29.59
CA VAL A 129 4.70 5.82 -30.22
C VAL A 129 5.29 5.30 -31.55
N VAL A 130 5.40 3.98 -31.72
CA VAL A 130 5.84 3.29 -32.96
C VAL A 130 4.66 2.56 -33.58
#